data_AF-A0A4Q1ZNX6-F1
#
_entry.id   AF-A0A4Q1ZNX6-F1
#
_cell.length_a   1.000
_cell.length_b   1.000
_cell.length_c   1.000
_cell.angle_alpha   90.00
_cell.angle_beta   90.00
_cell.angle_gamma   90.00
#
_symmetry.space_group_name_H-M   'P 1'
#
loop_
_entity.id
_entity.type
_entity.pdbx_description
1 polymer ?
#
loop_
_entity_poly.entity_id
_entity_poly.type
_entity_poly.pdbx_seq_one_letter_code
_entity_poly.pdbx_strand_id
1 'polypeptide(L)'
;HMIKGVSEETTTGVHRLYKMMEKGHLPFPAINVNDSVTKSKFDNKYGCKESLVDGIRRATDTMMAGKVAVVCGYGDVGKGSAAS
;
A
#
# COMPACT_ATOMS: atom_id res chain seq x y z
N HIS A 1 -6.87 -18.50 24.14
CA HIS A 1 -7.28 -17.10 24.33
C HIS A 1 -8.08 -16.63 23.12
N MET A 2 -9.11 -15.80 23.30
CA MET A 2 -9.85 -15.19 22.17
C MET A 2 -9.13 -13.93 21.65
N ILE A 3 -9.22 -13.71 20.33
CA ILE A 3 -8.73 -12.50 19.66
C ILE A 3 -9.66 -11.33 20.01
N LYS A 4 -9.10 -10.20 20.44
CA LYS A 4 -9.87 -9.01 20.86
C LYS A 4 -10.12 -8.00 19.75
N GLY A 5 -9.36 -8.07 18.65
CA GLY A 5 -9.49 -7.17 17.51
C GLY A 5 -8.29 -7.28 16.57
N VAL A 6 -8.35 -6.56 15.45
CA VAL A 6 -7.29 -6.50 14.43
C VAL A 6 -7.02 -5.06 14.01
N SER A 7 -5.76 -4.73 13.74
CA SER A 7 -5.37 -3.49 13.06
C SER A 7 -4.83 -3.84 11.69
N GLU A 8 -5.43 -3.30 10.63
CA GLU A 8 -5.03 -3.62 9.26
C GLU A 8 -4.37 -2.42 8.58
N GLU A 9 -3.19 -2.68 8.03
CA GLU A 9 -2.22 -1.67 7.63
C GLU A 9 -2.33 -1.31 6.15
N THR A 10 -2.79 -2.25 5.31
CA THR A 10 -2.76 -2.11 3.86
C THR A 10 -4.14 -1.90 3.25
N THR A 11 -4.21 -1.19 2.11
CA THR A 11 -5.47 -0.96 1.38
C THR A 11 -6.18 -2.26 1.00
N THR A 12 -5.43 -3.28 0.58
CA THR A 12 -6.00 -4.59 0.19
C THR A 12 -6.60 -5.32 1.38
N GLY A 13 -5.93 -5.30 2.53
CA GLY A 13 -6.46 -5.90 3.76
C GLY A 13 -7.72 -5.19 4.24
N VAL A 14 -7.72 -3.85 4.22
CA VAL A 14 -8.89 -3.04 4.58
C VAL A 14 -10.10 -3.39 3.71
N HIS A 15 -9.92 -3.52 2.39
CA HIS A 15 -11.00 -3.92 1.49
C HIS A 15 -11.54 -5.33 1.80
N ARG A 16 -10.69 -6.27 2.26
CA ARG A 16 -11.15 -7.59 2.73
C ARG A 16 -11.96 -7.49 4.02
N LEU A 17 -11.55 -6.64 4.96
CA LEU A 17 -12.30 -6.38 6.19
C LEU A 17 -13.69 -5.81 5.89
N TYR A 18 -13.81 -4.85 4.98
CA TYR A 18 -15.12 -4.34 4.54
C TYR A 18 -15.99 -5.44 3.95
N LYS A 19 -15.46 -6.30 3.07
CA LYS A 19 -16.21 -7.45 2.53
C LYS A 19 -16.66 -8.44 3.61
N MET A 20 -15.84 -8.66 4.64
CA MET A 20 -16.23 -9.52 5.77
C MET A 20 -17.32 -8.86 6.62
N MET A 21 -17.22 -7.54 6.85
CA MET A 21 -18.21 -6.76 7.57
C MET A 21 -19.57 -6.77 6.85
N GLU A 22 -19.59 -6.53 5.54
CA GLU A 22 -20.79 -6.57 4.69
C GLU A 22 -21.50 -7.94 4.71
N LYS A 23 -20.72 -9.03 4.86
CA LYS A 23 -21.24 -10.40 4.98
C LYS A 23 -21.62 -10.80 6.40
N GLY A 24 -21.40 -9.93 7.40
CA GLY A 24 -21.59 -10.27 8.82
C GLY A 24 -20.59 -11.32 9.35
N HIS A 25 -19.47 -11.51 8.65
CA HIS A 25 -18.45 -12.53 8.96
C HIS A 25 -17.25 -11.96 9.73
N LEU A 26 -17.24 -10.67 10.06
CA LEU A 26 -16.16 -10.05 10.84
C LEU A 26 -16.42 -10.28 12.34
N PRO A 27 -15.70 -11.21 13.02
CA PRO A 27 -16.10 -11.70 14.33
C PRO A 27 -15.54 -10.87 15.50
N PHE A 28 -14.73 -9.85 15.20
CA PHE A 28 -14.11 -8.95 16.17
C PHE A 28 -13.90 -7.55 15.57
N PRO A 29 -13.74 -6.51 16.39
CA PRO A 29 -13.47 -5.15 15.92
C PRO A 29 -12.20 -5.07 15.06
N ALA A 30 -12.24 -4.20 14.05
CA ALA A 30 -11.11 -3.93 13.18
C ALA A 30 -10.82 -2.42 13.10
N ILE A 31 -9.54 -2.05 13.18
CA ILE A 31 -9.06 -0.68 12.98
C ILE A 31 -8.41 -0.60 11.60
N ASN A 32 -8.94 0.27 10.75
CA ASN A 32 -8.33 0.66 9.49
C ASN A 32 -7.17 1.63 9.77
N VAL A 33 -5.94 1.10 9.80
CA VAL A 33 -4.74 1.92 9.99
C VAL A 33 -4.33 2.56 8.66
N ASN A 34 -4.54 1.88 7.54
CA ASN A 34 -4.18 2.37 6.21
C ASN A 34 -4.69 3.79 5.93
N ASP A 35 -5.94 4.07 6.28
CA ASP A 35 -6.59 5.34 5.95
C ASP A 35 -6.31 6.46 6.96
N SER A 36 -5.43 6.20 7.95
CA SER A 36 -4.82 7.29 8.71
C SER A 36 -4.06 8.21 7.74
N VAL A 37 -4.20 9.53 7.89
CA VAL A 37 -3.57 10.51 6.98
C VAL A 37 -2.05 10.34 6.96
N THR A 38 -1.46 10.13 8.12
CA THR A 38 -0.01 9.88 8.31
C THR A 38 0.44 8.52 7.77
N LYS A 39 -0.48 7.64 7.38
CA LYS A 39 -0.19 6.36 6.71
C LYS A 39 -0.41 6.52 5.21
N SER A 40 -1.65 6.56 4.74
CA SER A 40 -1.98 6.58 3.31
C SER A 40 -1.28 7.68 2.51
N LYS A 41 -1.16 8.90 3.06
CA LYS A 41 -0.56 10.04 2.34
C LYS A 41 0.94 10.15 2.50
N PHE A 42 1.55 9.33 3.35
CA PHE A 42 2.99 9.30 3.56
C PHE A 42 3.61 7.98 3.14
N ASP A 43 3.26 6.88 3.80
CA ASP A 43 3.80 5.55 3.54
C ASP A 43 3.55 5.13 2.08
N ASN A 44 2.28 5.05 1.67
CA ASN A 44 1.94 4.57 0.33
C ASN A 44 2.56 5.44 -0.77
N LYS A 45 2.71 6.75 -0.53
CA LYS A 45 3.20 7.70 -1.55
C LYS A 45 4.72 7.88 -1.49
N TYR A 46 5.25 8.36 -0.37
CA TYR A 46 6.67 8.65 -0.23
C TYR A 46 7.49 7.37 0.04
N GLY A 47 6.93 6.38 0.74
CA GLY A 47 7.59 5.08 0.89
C GLY A 47 7.82 4.39 -0.45
N CYS A 48 6.81 4.36 -1.33
CA CYS A 48 6.97 3.81 -2.68
C CYS A 48 7.89 4.65 -3.58
N LYS A 49 7.91 5.99 -3.38
CA LYS A 49 8.85 6.87 -4.10
C LYS A 49 10.31 6.49 -3.82
N GLU A 50 10.64 6.20 -2.55
CA GLU A 50 12.00 5.84 -2.16
C GLU A 50 12.35 4.39 -2.56
N SER A 51 11.45 3.45 -2.26
CA SER A 51 11.77 2.02 -2.33
C SER A 51 11.64 1.38 -3.71
N LEU A 52 10.79 1.91 -4.61
CA LEU A 52 10.54 1.27 -5.91
C LEU A 52 11.80 1.24 -6.78
N VAL A 53 12.38 2.41 -7.02
CA VAL A 53 13.57 2.54 -7.88
C VAL A 53 14.81 1.96 -7.23
N ASP A 54 14.88 1.97 -5.90
CA ASP A 54 15.92 1.28 -5.15
C ASP A 54 15.88 -0.24 -5.42
N GLY A 55 14.70 -0.86 -5.33
CA GLY A 55 14.52 -2.28 -5.65
C GLY A 55 14.92 -2.63 -7.09
N ILE A 56 14.48 -1.82 -8.07
CA ILE A 56 14.83 -2.02 -9.49
C ILE A 56 16.34 -1.91 -9.70
N ARG A 57 16.98 -0.90 -9.11
CA ARG A 57 18.44 -0.69 -9.22
C ARG A 57 19.21 -1.84 -8.62
N ARG A 58 18.92 -2.25 -7.37
CA ARG A 58 19.60 -3.37 -6.70
C ARG A 58 19.47 -4.69 -7.44
N ALA A 59 18.35 -4.92 -8.12
CA ALA A 59 18.09 -6.18 -8.82
C ALA A 59 18.70 -6.23 -10.22
N THR A 60 18.87 -5.09 -10.90
CA THR A 60 19.15 -5.07 -12.34
C THR A 60 20.31 -4.17 -12.76
N ASP A 61 20.77 -3.29 -11.88
CA ASP A 61 21.75 -2.22 -12.15
C ASP A 61 21.43 -1.40 -13.41
N THR A 62 20.15 -1.36 -13.79
CA THR A 62 19.74 -0.82 -15.08
C THR A 62 19.76 0.71 -15.07
N MET A 63 20.24 1.32 -16.16
CA MET A 63 20.16 2.77 -16.33
C MET A 63 18.69 3.21 -16.45
N MET A 64 18.24 4.10 -15.57
CA MET A 64 16.86 4.58 -15.57
C MET A 64 16.63 5.74 -16.55
N ALA A 65 17.61 6.63 -16.68
CA ALA A 65 17.52 7.79 -17.55
C ALA A 65 17.36 7.38 -19.02
N GLY A 66 16.42 8.01 -19.72
CA GLY A 66 16.11 7.76 -21.12
C GLY A 66 15.25 6.51 -21.38
N LYS A 67 14.92 5.72 -20.36
CA LYS A 67 14.00 4.58 -20.50
C LYS A 67 12.54 5.00 -20.33
N VAL A 68 11.67 4.30 -21.04
CA VAL A 68 10.23 4.37 -20.86
C VAL A 68 9.82 3.35 -19.80
N ALA A 69 9.16 3.80 -18.74
CA ALA A 69 8.57 2.96 -17.72
C ALA A 69 7.05 3.11 -17.73
N VAL A 70 6.32 2.01 -17.55
CA VAL A 70 4.85 2.01 -17.47
C VAL A 70 4.44 1.75 -16.02
N VAL A 71 3.68 2.68 -15.44
CA VAL A 71 3.09 2.55 -14.10
C VAL A 71 1.61 2.21 -14.23
N CYS A 72 1.23 0.99 -13.88
CA CYS A 72 -0.15 0.53 -13.97
C CYS A 72 -0.95 0.91 -12.70
N GLY A 73 -1.69 2.02 -12.77
CA GLY A 73 -2.54 2.54 -11.70
C GLY A 73 -1.97 3.81 -11.06
N TYR A 74 -2.85 4.74 -10.64
CA TYR A 74 -2.45 6.07 -10.15
C TYR A 74 -3.09 6.45 -8.80
N GLY A 75 -3.28 5.46 -7.93
CA GLY A 75 -3.57 5.66 -6.51
C GLY A 75 -2.35 6.21 -5.74
N ASP A 76 -2.37 6.23 -4.41
CA ASP A 76 -1.26 6.80 -3.62
C ASP A 76 0.08 6.07 -3.89
N VAL A 77 0.06 4.74 -4.04
CA VAL A 77 1.22 3.94 -4.48
C VAL A 77 1.70 4.35 -5.86
N GLY A 78 0.79 4.38 -6.85
CA GLY A 78 1.13 4.72 -8.24
C GLY A 78 1.68 6.15 -8.38
N LYS A 79 1.17 7.10 -7.59
CA LYS A 79 1.71 8.47 -7.50
C LYS A 79 3.14 8.49 -6.94
N GLY A 80 3.43 7.63 -5.96
CA GLY A 80 4.81 7.44 -5.46
C GLY A 80 5.72 6.86 -6.53
N SER A 81 5.26 5.78 -7.16
CA SER A 81 5.97 5.06 -8.21
C SER A 81 6.31 5.92 -9.43
N ALA A 82 5.37 6.76 -9.88
CA ALA A 82 5.60 7.67 -11.00
C ALA A 82 6.55 8.83 -10.67
N ALA A 83 6.73 9.14 -9.38
CA ALA A 83 7.60 10.21 -8.89
C ALA A 83 8.99 9.72 -8.46
N SER A 84 9.31 8.45 -8.68
CA SER A 84 10.58 7.79 -8.29
C SER A 84 11.70 8.05 -9.29
#